data_AF-J6UB04-F1
#
_entry.id   AF-J6UB04-F1
#
_cell.length_a   1.000
_cell.length_b   1.000
_cell.length_c   1.000
_cell.angle_alpha   90.00
_cell.angle_beta   90.00
_cell.angle_gamma   90.00
#
_symmetry.space_group_name_H-M   'P 1'
#
loop_
_entity.id
_entity.type
_entity.pdbx_description
1 polymer ?
#
loop_
_entity_poly.entity_id
_entity_poly.type
_entity_poly.pdbx_seq_one_letter_code
_entity_poly.pdbx_strand_id
1 'polypeptide(L)'
;MAGAPPSGAPRQIRAVEFDDRDHFLRCPAELVADATHVVLARVHPRAARQPRGSLTYVRSADSEGLAGEVVKDGIHWLPLYDRDPVNVLQFGAAGDGQTDDIAALEVARDFALGFGGEVEFPAGNYRITRTFRIGPPRWRGYEEQAYRTNYLKGAEQAPLHVDENLYANYRLMAIGLRARGAVNIIADFTADRLTPVVEYNVMSNLGVSSIVGPFRVIPPALFDGRRYRRNSGYKPTGNLIGWAFNGHGVKRIQGIAASGMTIGAIAVSLYWSSLSDMHFEACGDCLNVPNANAMRISNVVMWYSERGLVIDGAASYVGQIHAQQVGQELVVPFAECCDFEDCYFEDASKEPSPGTHAVTLGLEPNAGKRIIATQMRSVRVGARRPGKRSFVIRTATGLTLNGCREYSGGVDADQVSNGILIGTDFAHAPALPGDRFTRL
;
A
#
# COMPACT_ATOMS: atom_id res chain seq x y z
N MET A 1 28.12 -27.55 54.79
CA MET A 1 27.00 -26.72 54.28
C MET A 1 27.57 -25.36 53.89
N ALA A 2 27.84 -25.16 52.60
CA ALA A 2 28.23 -23.86 52.07
C ALA A 2 26.96 -23.04 51.85
N GLY A 3 26.86 -21.87 52.51
CA GLY A 3 25.68 -21.01 52.45
C GLY A 3 25.47 -20.44 51.05
N ALA A 4 24.22 -20.48 50.58
CA ALA A 4 23.83 -19.83 49.33
C ALA A 4 24.05 -18.30 49.45
N PRO A 5 24.56 -17.64 48.39
CA PRO A 5 24.75 -16.19 48.41
C PRO A 5 23.39 -15.46 48.46
N PRO A 6 23.33 -14.29 49.11
CA PRO A 6 22.08 -13.55 49.31
C PRO A 6 21.52 -13.04 47.97
N SER A 7 20.28 -13.43 47.67
CA SER A 7 19.49 -12.90 46.57
C SER A 7 19.02 -11.48 46.90
N GLY A 8 19.43 -10.46 46.14
CA GLY A 8 18.78 -9.14 46.22
C GLY A 8 19.63 -7.90 46.00
N ALA A 9 20.89 -7.99 45.56
CA ALA A 9 21.61 -6.77 45.17
C ALA A 9 21.00 -6.21 43.85
N PRO A 10 20.60 -4.93 43.80
CA PRO A 10 20.12 -4.32 42.56
C PRO A 10 21.23 -4.36 41.51
N ARG A 11 20.93 -4.87 40.30
CA ARG A 11 21.86 -4.89 39.18
C ARG A 11 22.30 -3.45 38.88
N GLN A 12 23.59 -3.16 38.98
CA GLN A 12 24.13 -1.85 38.59
C GLN A 12 24.15 -1.74 37.07
N ILE A 13 23.43 -0.77 36.53
CA ILE A 13 23.51 -0.39 35.11
C ILE A 13 24.66 0.61 34.98
N ARG A 14 25.67 0.28 34.16
CA ARG A 14 26.72 1.23 33.76
C ARG A 14 26.57 1.52 32.27
N ALA A 15 26.36 2.79 31.92
CA ALA A 15 26.35 3.25 30.54
C ALA A 15 27.79 3.46 30.05
N VAL A 16 28.08 2.97 28.85
CA VAL A 16 29.36 3.18 28.15
C VAL A 16 29.05 3.89 26.83
N GLU A 17 29.73 5.00 26.58
CA GLU A 17 29.58 5.81 25.37
C GLU A 17 30.80 5.60 24.47
N PHE A 18 30.58 5.34 23.17
CA PHE A 18 31.65 5.09 22.20
C PHE A 18 31.71 6.21 21.15
N ASP A 19 32.91 6.74 20.91
CA ASP A 19 33.25 7.63 19.78
C ASP A 19 34.19 6.88 18.81
N ASP A 20 33.98 7.07 17.51
CA ASP A 20 34.48 6.23 16.43
C ASP A 20 35.70 6.84 15.70
N ARG A 21 36.44 7.74 16.37
CA ARG A 21 37.63 8.42 15.81
C ARG A 21 38.92 7.83 16.36
N ASP A 22 39.46 6.79 15.72
CA ASP A 22 40.87 6.32 15.74
C ASP A 22 41.65 6.20 17.07
N HIS A 23 41.02 6.40 18.20
CA HIS A 23 41.41 5.88 19.50
C HIS A 23 40.10 5.61 20.22
N PHE A 24 39.66 4.35 20.22
CA PHE A 24 38.81 3.90 21.31
C PHE A 24 39.59 4.22 22.58
N LEU A 25 39.17 5.25 23.32
CA LEU A 25 39.57 5.45 24.71
C LEU A 25 39.48 4.06 25.33
N ARG A 26 40.62 3.57 25.81
CA ARG A 26 40.76 2.29 26.49
C ARG A 26 39.50 2.10 27.32
N CYS A 27 38.65 1.15 26.94
CA CYS A 27 37.78 0.56 27.94
C CYS A 27 38.78 0.04 28.97
N PRO A 28 38.83 0.59 30.20
CA PRO A 28 39.80 0.13 31.17
C PRO A 28 39.66 -1.38 31.23
N ALA A 29 40.78 -2.09 31.11
CA ALA A 29 40.87 -3.54 30.96
C ALA A 29 40.30 -4.34 32.17
N GLU A 30 39.53 -3.70 33.03
CA GLU A 30 38.90 -4.21 34.25
C GLU A 30 37.36 -4.23 34.18
N LEU A 31 36.75 -4.11 33.01
CA LEU A 31 35.34 -4.51 32.84
C LEU A 31 35.23 -6.01 32.56
N VAL A 32 35.75 -6.81 33.51
CA VAL A 32 35.40 -8.22 33.66
C VAL A 32 33.98 -8.25 34.21
N ALA A 33 33.00 -8.34 33.32
CA ALA A 33 31.61 -8.53 33.72
C ALA A 33 31.48 -9.93 34.35
N ASP A 34 31.12 -9.99 35.63
CA ASP A 34 30.48 -11.19 36.17
C ASP A 34 29.06 -11.32 35.58
N ALA A 35 28.42 -12.48 35.78
CA ALA A 35 27.08 -12.79 35.26
C ALA A 35 25.94 -11.87 35.78
N THR A 36 26.23 -10.80 36.53
CA THR A 36 25.22 -9.94 37.18
C THR A 36 25.10 -8.53 36.58
N HIS A 37 25.98 -8.13 35.64
CA HIS A 37 26.00 -6.75 35.10
C HIS A 37 25.50 -6.66 33.64
N VAL A 38 24.53 -5.78 33.40
CA VAL A 38 24.09 -5.39 32.04
C VAL A 38 24.89 -4.17 31.62
N VAL A 39 25.70 -4.30 30.56
CA VAL A 39 26.44 -3.18 29.96
C VAL A 39 25.60 -2.59 28.83
N LEU A 40 25.30 -1.29 28.92
CA LEU A 40 24.63 -0.54 27.87
C LEU A 40 25.66 0.24 27.06
N ALA A 41 25.73 -0.02 25.76
CA ALA A 41 26.60 0.70 24.83
C ALA A 41 25.76 1.61 23.94
N ARG A 42 26.03 2.92 23.91
CA ARG A 42 25.47 3.79 22.86
C ARG A 42 26.50 3.96 21.75
N VAL A 43 26.12 3.58 20.53
CA VAL A 43 26.95 3.76 19.33
C VAL A 43 26.41 4.95 18.57
N HIS A 44 27.25 5.97 18.40
CA HIS A 44 26.93 7.14 17.58
C HIS A 44 27.38 6.88 16.14
N PRO A 45 26.56 7.22 15.12
CA PRO A 45 26.98 7.10 13.75
C PRO A 45 28.12 8.08 13.47
N ARG A 46 29.11 7.65 12.68
CA ARG A 46 30.24 8.45 12.19
C ARG A 46 29.77 9.85 11.77
N ALA A 47 30.64 10.85 11.91
CA ALA A 47 30.50 12.19 11.33
C ALA A 47 30.53 12.16 9.78
N ALA A 48 29.61 11.41 9.16
CA ALA A 48 29.16 11.68 7.81
C ALA A 48 28.31 12.96 7.85
N ARG A 49 28.20 13.67 6.73
CA ARG A 49 27.42 14.92 6.61
C ARG A 49 25.96 14.81 7.10
N GLN A 50 25.45 13.60 7.37
CA GLN A 50 24.18 13.36 8.05
C GLN A 50 24.35 12.20 9.07
N PRO A 51 23.97 12.37 10.36
CA PRO A 51 24.03 11.31 11.36
C PRO A 51 23.05 10.17 11.01
N ARG A 52 23.57 8.95 10.87
CA ARG A 52 22.84 7.74 10.48
C ARG A 52 22.35 6.93 11.69
N GLY A 53 21.47 7.49 12.51
CA GLY A 53 20.81 6.80 13.65
C GLY A 53 21.75 6.33 14.78
N SER A 54 21.42 6.64 16.04
CA SER A 54 22.11 6.06 17.20
C SER A 54 21.33 4.88 17.76
N LEU A 55 22.00 3.81 18.19
CA LEU A 55 21.39 2.67 18.87
C LEU A 55 22.01 2.45 20.26
N THR A 56 21.20 1.95 21.18
CA THR A 56 21.66 1.40 22.45
C THR A 56 21.77 -0.10 22.28
N TYR A 57 22.89 -0.71 22.67
CA TYR A 57 23.11 -2.14 22.59
C TYR A 57 23.26 -2.74 23.99
N VAL A 58 22.82 -4.00 24.14
CA VAL A 58 23.10 -4.87 25.27
C VAL A 58 24.04 -5.96 24.81
N ARG A 59 25.07 -6.21 25.62
CA ARG A 59 25.96 -7.34 25.45
C ARG A 59 25.20 -8.65 25.66
N SER A 60 25.34 -9.57 24.71
CA SER A 60 24.87 -10.95 24.81
C SER A 60 26.07 -11.90 24.69
N ALA A 61 26.10 -12.94 25.52
CA ALA A 61 27.13 -13.97 25.47
C ALA A 61 26.78 -15.11 24.51
N ASP A 62 25.50 -15.24 24.13
CA ASP A 62 24.95 -16.47 23.53
C ASP A 62 24.12 -16.22 22.25
N SER A 63 24.13 -15.01 21.69
CA SER A 63 23.38 -14.70 20.47
C SER A 63 24.31 -14.73 19.28
N GLU A 64 24.42 -15.83 18.54
CA GLU A 64 25.01 -15.77 17.21
C GLU A 64 23.91 -15.57 16.17
N GLY A 65 24.05 -14.58 15.29
CA GLY A 65 23.28 -14.52 14.04
C GLY A 65 21.93 -13.79 14.12
N LEU A 66 21.74 -12.89 15.09
CA LEU A 66 20.58 -12.01 15.10
C LEU A 66 20.77 -10.83 14.11
N ALA A 67 19.72 -10.48 13.37
CA ALA A 67 19.74 -9.33 12.46
C ALA A 67 20.04 -8.02 13.21
N GLY A 68 20.99 -7.21 12.72
CA GLY A 68 21.40 -5.95 13.37
C GLY A 68 22.43 -6.10 14.50
N GLU A 69 22.94 -7.32 14.71
CA GLU A 69 24.04 -7.61 15.62
C GLU A 69 25.36 -6.97 15.18
N VAL A 70 26.07 -6.40 16.15
CA VAL A 70 27.46 -5.96 15.96
C VAL A 70 28.36 -6.93 16.73
N VAL A 71 29.23 -7.64 16.02
CA VAL A 71 30.26 -8.48 16.64
C VAL A 71 31.55 -7.68 16.74
N LYS A 72 32.04 -7.48 17.97
CA LYS A 72 33.33 -6.84 18.23
C LYS A 72 34.08 -7.63 19.28
N ASP A 73 35.31 -8.03 18.96
CA ASP A 73 36.18 -8.82 19.84
C ASP A 73 35.53 -10.14 20.31
N GLY A 74 34.73 -10.77 19.43
CA GLY A 74 33.96 -11.98 19.77
C GLY A 74 32.76 -11.75 20.70
N ILE A 75 32.41 -10.49 20.97
CA ILE A 75 31.25 -10.10 21.77
C ILE A 75 30.12 -9.63 20.87
N HIS A 76 28.95 -10.20 21.11
CA HIS A 76 27.72 -9.92 20.40
C HIS A 76 26.96 -8.79 21.08
N TRP A 77 26.67 -7.72 20.33
CA TRP A 77 25.93 -6.56 20.79
C TRP A 77 24.55 -6.53 20.13
N LEU A 78 23.50 -6.66 20.94
CA LEU A 78 22.12 -6.67 20.50
C LEU A 78 21.46 -5.32 20.73
N PRO A 79 20.79 -4.72 19.75
CA PRO A 79 20.11 -3.45 19.97
C PRO A 79 18.98 -3.62 21.00
N LEU A 80 18.98 -2.77 22.03
CA LEU A 80 17.85 -2.60 22.95
C LEU A 80 16.74 -1.86 22.22
N TYR A 81 15.70 -2.60 21.87
CA TYR A 81 14.48 -2.05 21.31
C TYR A 81 13.40 -1.92 22.39
N ASP A 82 13.29 -0.72 22.96
CA ASP A 82 12.16 -0.31 23.83
C ASP A 82 10.99 0.17 22.96
N ARG A 83 10.46 -0.73 22.11
CA ARG A 83 9.27 -0.48 21.26
C ARG A 83 9.39 0.65 20.23
N ASP A 84 10.55 1.28 20.09
CA ASP A 84 10.80 2.23 19.01
C ASP A 84 10.70 1.56 17.63
N PRO A 85 10.33 2.30 16.56
CA PRO A 85 10.37 1.77 15.21
C PRO A 85 11.79 1.40 14.75
N VAL A 86 11.89 0.28 14.03
CA VAL A 86 13.10 -0.26 13.41
C VAL A 86 13.55 0.62 12.25
N ASN A 87 14.55 1.46 12.47
CA ASN A 87 14.98 2.42 11.47
C ASN A 87 15.89 1.78 10.41
N VAL A 88 15.51 1.86 9.14
CA VAL A 88 16.24 1.22 8.02
C VAL A 88 17.69 1.70 7.87
N LEU A 89 18.03 2.92 8.30
CA LEU A 89 19.40 3.44 8.23
C LEU A 89 20.35 2.69 9.16
N GLN A 90 19.84 2.09 10.25
CA GLN A 90 20.63 1.29 11.17
C GLN A 90 21.09 -0.04 10.53
N PHE A 91 20.41 -0.46 9.46
CA PHE A 91 20.71 -1.68 8.71
C PHE A 91 21.48 -1.40 7.42
N GLY A 92 21.98 -0.17 7.25
CA GLY A 92 22.85 0.21 6.14
C GLY A 92 22.15 0.81 4.93
N ALA A 93 20.85 1.09 5.00
CA ALA A 93 20.18 1.85 3.95
C ALA A 93 20.81 3.25 3.82
N ALA A 94 21.04 3.69 2.60
CA ALA A 94 21.58 5.00 2.29
C ALA A 94 20.48 6.04 2.05
N GLY A 95 19.37 5.65 1.41
CA GLY A 95 18.28 6.57 1.10
C GLY A 95 18.68 7.73 0.16
N ASP A 96 19.70 7.52 -0.68
CA ASP A 96 20.31 8.53 -1.57
C ASP A 96 19.81 8.46 -3.03
N GLY A 97 19.03 7.43 -3.37
CA GLY A 97 18.46 7.16 -4.69
C GLY A 97 19.45 6.53 -5.67
N GLN A 98 20.65 6.15 -5.21
CA GLN A 98 21.71 5.55 -6.01
C GLN A 98 22.13 4.19 -5.48
N THR A 99 22.31 4.07 -4.17
CA THR A 99 22.68 2.82 -3.50
C THR A 99 21.49 1.86 -3.53
N ASP A 100 21.72 0.59 -3.84
CA ASP A 100 20.67 -0.43 -3.74
C ASP A 100 20.40 -0.73 -2.26
N ASP A 101 19.27 -0.26 -1.76
CA ASP A 101 18.87 -0.34 -0.36
C ASP A 101 18.21 -1.68 0.00
N ILE A 102 17.88 -2.53 -0.99
CA ILE A 102 16.98 -3.67 -0.78
C ILE A 102 17.44 -4.61 0.33
N ALA A 103 18.74 -4.90 0.42
CA ALA A 103 19.27 -5.79 1.45
C ALA A 103 19.07 -5.20 2.86
N ALA A 104 19.35 -3.91 3.04
CA ALA A 104 19.15 -3.23 4.32
C ALA A 104 17.68 -3.19 4.73
N LEU A 105 16.78 -2.93 3.78
CA LEU A 105 15.34 -2.94 4.02
C LEU A 105 14.83 -4.32 4.45
N GLU A 106 15.33 -5.38 3.83
CA GLU A 106 14.97 -6.76 4.17
C GLU A 106 15.45 -7.16 5.56
N VAL A 107 16.68 -6.79 5.95
CA VAL A 107 17.20 -7.06 7.30
C VAL A 107 16.39 -6.29 8.36
N ALA A 108 16.07 -5.02 8.11
CA ALA A 108 15.23 -4.22 9.02
C ALA A 108 13.83 -4.83 9.18
N ARG A 109 13.22 -5.29 8.08
CA ARG A 109 11.94 -6.00 8.08
C ARG A 109 12.03 -7.29 8.90
N ASP A 110 13.02 -8.14 8.63
CA ASP A 110 13.14 -9.45 9.29
C ASP A 110 13.36 -9.29 10.80
N PHE A 111 14.13 -8.28 11.19
CA PHE A 111 14.28 -7.87 12.57
C PHE A 111 12.94 -7.46 13.20
N ALA A 112 12.19 -6.55 12.57
CA ALA A 112 10.88 -6.09 13.07
C ALA A 112 9.83 -7.22 13.14
N LEU A 113 9.84 -8.15 12.18
CA LEU A 113 8.96 -9.31 12.17
C LEU A 113 9.21 -10.24 13.37
N GLY A 114 10.44 -10.32 13.86
CA GLY A 114 10.84 -11.22 14.95
C GLY A 114 10.15 -10.93 16.30
N PHE A 115 9.75 -9.68 16.53
CA PHE A 115 9.11 -9.28 17.79
C PHE A 115 7.75 -8.60 17.62
N GLY A 116 7.33 -8.31 16.38
CA GLY A 116 6.16 -7.50 16.10
C GLY A 116 6.43 -6.03 16.38
N GLY A 117 6.54 -5.24 15.33
CA GLY A 117 6.98 -3.85 15.45
C GLY A 117 6.71 -3.05 14.20
N GLU A 118 7.41 -1.95 14.04
CA GLU A 118 7.27 -1.07 12.89
C GLU A 118 8.63 -0.84 12.25
N VAL A 119 8.71 -0.82 10.92
CA VAL A 119 9.90 -0.42 10.18
C VAL A 119 9.76 1.05 9.80
N GLU A 120 10.68 1.88 10.30
CA GLU A 120 10.72 3.30 10.00
C GLU A 120 11.66 3.62 8.84
N PHE A 121 11.14 4.40 7.90
CA PHE A 121 11.85 4.98 6.77
C PHE A 121 12.00 6.49 7.01
N PRO A 122 13.21 6.98 7.32
CA PRO A 122 13.50 8.41 7.25
C PRO A 122 13.27 8.96 5.84
N ALA A 123 12.96 10.25 5.73
CA ALA A 123 12.86 10.92 4.44
C ALA A 123 14.09 10.64 3.57
N GLY A 124 13.87 10.25 2.32
CA GLY A 124 14.95 9.78 1.45
C GLY A 124 14.43 9.17 0.15
N ASN A 125 15.36 8.82 -0.72
CA ASN A 125 15.12 8.12 -1.97
C ASN A 125 15.75 6.73 -1.86
N TYR A 126 14.95 5.67 -1.81
CA TYR A 126 15.44 4.32 -1.61
C TYR A 126 15.39 3.58 -2.94
N ARG A 127 16.54 3.22 -3.50
CA ARG A 127 16.58 2.45 -4.75
C ARG A 127 16.53 0.98 -4.41
N ILE A 128 15.67 0.24 -5.10
CA ILE A 128 15.58 -1.22 -4.95
C ILE A 128 15.65 -1.89 -6.31
N THR A 129 16.35 -3.01 -6.38
CA THR A 129 16.56 -3.79 -7.62
C THR A 129 15.68 -5.04 -7.71
N ARG A 130 14.78 -5.23 -6.74
CA ARG A 130 13.78 -6.31 -6.71
C ARG A 130 12.65 -5.97 -5.74
N THR A 131 11.57 -6.75 -5.78
CA THR A 131 10.42 -6.60 -4.87
C THR A 131 10.84 -6.58 -3.40
N PHE A 132 10.44 -5.54 -2.68
CA PHE A 132 10.47 -5.50 -1.22
C PHE A 132 9.23 -6.17 -0.66
N ARG A 133 9.39 -7.38 -0.11
CA ARG A 133 8.29 -8.19 0.42
C ARG A 133 8.17 -8.04 1.92
N ILE A 134 6.97 -7.94 2.44
CA ILE A 134 6.68 -7.90 3.87
C ILE A 134 5.72 -9.06 4.15
N GLY A 135 6.26 -10.08 4.81
CA GLY A 135 5.67 -11.41 4.89
C GLY A 135 6.01 -12.31 3.69
N PRO A 136 5.65 -13.60 3.75
CA PRO A 136 5.96 -14.57 2.71
C PRO A 136 5.26 -14.21 1.39
N PRO A 137 5.83 -14.61 0.24
CA PRO A 137 5.16 -14.45 -1.04
C PRO A 137 3.86 -15.27 -1.04
N ARG A 138 2.76 -14.67 -1.47
CA ARG A 138 1.45 -15.36 -1.46
C ARG A 138 0.82 -15.48 -2.82
N TRP A 139 1.06 -14.52 -3.70
CA TRP A 139 0.38 -14.50 -4.99
C TRP A 139 1.40 -14.65 -6.11
N ARG A 140 1.11 -15.60 -7.00
CA ARG A 140 1.66 -15.67 -8.35
C ARG A 140 0.48 -15.37 -9.29
N GLY A 141 0.70 -14.65 -10.37
CA GLY A 141 -0.35 -14.38 -11.35
C GLY A 141 -1.26 -13.19 -11.00
N TYR A 142 -0.70 -12.03 -10.66
CA TYR A 142 -1.49 -10.81 -10.42
C TYR A 142 -2.34 -10.42 -11.64
N GLU A 143 -1.97 -10.86 -12.84
CA GLU A 143 -2.71 -10.69 -14.09
C GLU A 143 -4.14 -11.17 -13.99
N GLU A 144 -4.37 -12.34 -13.39
CA GLU A 144 -5.71 -12.92 -13.26
C GLU A 144 -6.61 -12.05 -12.37
N GLN A 145 -6.04 -11.49 -11.31
CA GLN A 145 -6.76 -10.63 -10.37
C GLN A 145 -6.94 -9.21 -10.91
N ALA A 146 -5.93 -8.65 -11.56
CA ALA A 146 -5.95 -7.30 -12.13
C ALA A 146 -6.89 -7.18 -13.33
N TYR A 147 -6.91 -8.20 -14.20
CA TYR A 147 -7.73 -8.20 -15.40
C TYR A 147 -9.04 -8.96 -15.25
N ARG A 148 -9.37 -9.37 -14.01
CA ARG A 148 -10.62 -10.07 -13.67
C ARG A 148 -11.84 -9.33 -14.22
N THR A 149 -11.81 -8.00 -14.34
CA THR A 149 -12.92 -7.19 -14.89
C THR A 149 -13.32 -7.52 -16.33
N ASN A 150 -12.41 -8.06 -17.14
CA ASN A 150 -12.65 -8.24 -18.57
C ASN A 150 -13.20 -9.65 -18.92
N TYR A 151 -13.07 -10.63 -18.02
CA TYR A 151 -13.26 -12.06 -18.36
C TYR A 151 -14.01 -12.88 -17.30
N LEU A 152 -14.97 -12.33 -16.56
CA LEU A 152 -15.83 -13.09 -15.65
C LEU A 152 -16.85 -14.03 -16.36
N LYS A 153 -16.51 -14.59 -17.53
CA LYS A 153 -17.10 -15.85 -17.99
C LYS A 153 -16.33 -16.99 -17.30
N GLY A 154 -16.82 -17.50 -16.18
CA GLY A 154 -16.30 -18.72 -15.54
C GLY A 154 -15.49 -18.56 -14.25
N ALA A 155 -15.57 -17.43 -13.56
CA ALA A 155 -14.78 -17.15 -12.36
C ALA A 155 -15.20 -17.89 -11.08
N GLU A 156 -15.92 -19.00 -11.19
CA GLU A 156 -16.17 -19.89 -10.05
C GLU A 156 -14.91 -20.57 -9.54
N GLN A 157 -13.81 -20.61 -10.31
CA GLN A 157 -12.66 -21.46 -9.97
C GLN A 157 -11.32 -20.97 -10.51
N ALA A 158 -11.03 -19.66 -10.55
CA ALA A 158 -9.61 -19.30 -10.49
C ALA A 158 -9.16 -19.78 -9.11
N PRO A 159 -8.39 -20.89 -8.99
CA PRO A 159 -8.02 -21.36 -7.68
C PRO A 159 -7.27 -20.20 -7.08
N LEU A 160 -7.81 -19.63 -6.00
CA LEU A 160 -6.98 -18.82 -5.14
C LEU A 160 -5.93 -19.84 -4.69
N HIS A 161 -4.81 -19.94 -5.40
CA HIS A 161 -3.69 -20.77 -5.02
C HIS A 161 -3.05 -20.06 -3.83
N VAL A 162 -3.77 -20.07 -2.71
CA VAL A 162 -3.36 -19.50 -1.43
C VAL A 162 -2.37 -20.45 -0.73
N ASP A 163 -1.86 -21.45 -1.45
CA ASP A 163 -1.20 -22.61 -0.87
C ASP A 163 0.23 -22.34 -0.38
N GLU A 164 0.61 -23.19 0.57
CA GLU A 164 1.84 -23.28 1.37
C GLU A 164 2.05 -22.18 2.42
N ASN A 165 1.77 -20.91 2.12
CA ASN A 165 2.17 -19.80 3.01
C ASN A 165 1.06 -19.25 3.91
N LEU A 166 -0.17 -19.77 3.85
CA LEU A 166 -1.26 -19.31 4.72
C LEU A 166 -0.94 -19.53 6.22
N TYR A 167 -0.48 -20.73 6.57
CA TYR A 167 -0.12 -21.07 7.95
C TYR A 167 1.13 -20.34 8.43
N ALA A 168 2.12 -20.14 7.55
CA ALA A 168 3.30 -19.33 7.86
C ALA A 168 2.89 -17.88 8.17
N ASN A 169 1.93 -17.32 7.43
CA ASN A 169 1.40 -15.98 7.66
C ASN A 169 0.70 -15.82 9.01
N TYR A 170 -0.09 -16.81 9.45
CA TYR A 170 -0.81 -16.72 10.72
C TYR A 170 0.09 -16.63 11.95
N ARG A 171 1.36 -17.03 11.82
CA ARG A 171 2.35 -16.93 12.89
C ARG A 171 3.12 -15.60 12.88
N LEU A 172 2.98 -14.80 11.82
CA LEU A 172 3.64 -13.51 11.77
C LEU A 172 2.95 -12.53 12.71
N MET A 173 3.77 -11.83 13.48
CA MET A 173 3.30 -10.69 14.27
C MET A 173 2.84 -9.57 13.33
N ALA A 174 1.96 -8.70 13.84
CA ALA A 174 1.65 -7.46 13.14
C ALA A 174 2.94 -6.65 12.94
N ILE A 175 3.15 -6.18 11.71
CA ILE A 175 4.28 -5.31 11.36
C ILE A 175 3.76 -4.02 10.72
N GLY A 176 4.26 -2.88 11.13
CA GLY A 176 3.99 -1.59 10.51
C GLY A 176 5.11 -1.15 9.56
N LEU A 177 4.79 -0.32 8.57
CA LEU A 177 5.78 0.57 7.92
C LEU A 177 5.42 2.01 8.23
N ARG A 178 6.40 2.84 8.59
CA ARG A 178 6.19 4.27 8.84
C ARG A 178 7.20 5.11 8.09
N ALA A 179 6.73 6.12 7.37
CA ALA A 179 7.59 7.15 6.79
C ALA A 179 7.74 8.32 7.76
N ARG A 180 8.98 8.79 7.97
CA ARG A 180 9.29 10.03 8.69
C ARG A 180 9.68 11.11 7.68
N GLY A 181 8.66 11.67 7.04
CA GLY A 181 8.79 12.60 5.92
C GLY A 181 8.63 11.92 4.56
N ALA A 182 9.01 12.60 3.47
CA ALA A 182 8.81 12.09 2.12
C ALA A 182 9.77 10.93 1.80
N VAL A 183 9.21 9.75 1.54
CA VAL A 183 9.96 8.55 1.15
C VAL A 183 9.62 8.18 -0.28
N ASN A 184 10.62 8.20 -1.17
CA ASN A 184 10.49 7.68 -2.53
C ASN A 184 11.15 6.31 -2.61
N ILE A 185 10.48 5.33 -3.20
CA ILE A 185 11.01 4.01 -3.53
C ILE A 185 11.17 3.96 -5.04
N ILE A 186 12.42 3.83 -5.51
CA ILE A 186 12.78 3.81 -6.93
C ILE A 186 12.91 2.34 -7.35
N ALA A 187 11.97 1.88 -8.16
CA ALA A 187 11.90 0.51 -8.65
C ALA A 187 12.84 0.28 -9.83
N ASP A 188 14.14 0.13 -9.56
CA ASP A 188 15.17 -0.03 -10.59
C ASP A 188 15.32 -1.49 -11.03
N PHE A 189 14.24 -2.03 -11.57
CA PHE A 189 14.20 -3.35 -12.18
C PHE A 189 13.06 -3.46 -13.19
N THR A 190 13.20 -4.40 -14.12
CA THR A 190 12.16 -4.75 -15.09
C THR A 190 11.53 -6.09 -14.72
N ALA A 191 10.28 -6.29 -15.11
CA ALA A 191 9.59 -7.55 -14.92
C ALA A 191 8.93 -8.01 -16.23
N ASP A 192 9.02 -9.29 -16.52
CA ASP A 192 8.37 -9.97 -17.65
C ASP A 192 6.86 -10.17 -17.45
N ARG A 193 6.42 -10.10 -16.19
CA ARG A 193 5.04 -10.25 -15.74
C ARG A 193 4.71 -9.28 -14.61
N LEU A 194 3.43 -9.08 -14.28
CA LEU A 194 2.98 -8.16 -13.24
C LEU A 194 3.63 -8.49 -11.89
N THR A 195 4.54 -7.61 -11.46
CA THR A 195 5.40 -7.82 -10.32
C THR A 195 5.32 -6.62 -9.37
N PRO A 196 5.02 -6.83 -8.07
CA PRO A 196 5.04 -5.76 -7.10
C PRO A 196 6.42 -5.16 -6.89
N VAL A 197 6.46 -3.85 -6.69
CA VAL A 197 7.61 -3.13 -6.13
C VAL A 197 7.62 -3.33 -4.62
N VAL A 198 6.50 -3.04 -3.96
CA VAL A 198 6.28 -3.37 -2.55
C VAL A 198 5.13 -4.36 -2.44
N GLU A 199 5.41 -5.52 -1.86
CA GLU A 199 4.40 -6.54 -1.55
C GLU A 199 4.19 -6.62 -0.05
N TYR A 200 3.01 -6.22 0.42
CA TYR A 200 2.63 -6.23 1.81
C TYR A 200 1.61 -7.35 2.07
N ASN A 201 2.11 -8.49 2.52
CA ASN A 201 1.34 -9.71 2.73
C ASN A 201 1.53 -10.25 4.15
N VAL A 202 0.79 -9.68 5.10
CA VAL A 202 0.83 -10.11 6.50
C VAL A 202 -0.59 -10.44 6.94
N MET A 203 -0.88 -11.69 7.32
CA MET A 203 -2.15 -11.98 7.98
C MET A 203 -1.97 -11.84 9.49
N SER A 204 -2.38 -10.71 10.05
CA SER A 204 -2.38 -10.57 11.50
C SER A 204 -3.78 -10.88 12.04
N ASN A 205 -3.89 -11.97 12.81
CA ASN A 205 -5.02 -12.18 13.72
C ASN A 205 -4.81 -11.47 15.07
N LEU A 206 -3.62 -10.92 15.31
CA LEU A 206 -3.14 -10.47 16.62
C LEU A 206 -2.84 -8.96 16.68
N GLY A 207 -3.33 -8.17 15.73
CA GLY A 207 -3.14 -6.73 15.74
C GLY A 207 -3.48 -6.07 14.41
N VAL A 208 -3.29 -4.75 14.35
CA VAL A 208 -3.48 -3.96 13.13
C VAL A 208 -2.13 -3.79 12.44
N SER A 209 -1.97 -4.49 11.32
CA SER A 209 -0.89 -4.26 10.37
C SER A 209 -1.08 -2.90 9.70
N SER A 210 -0.03 -2.09 9.56
CA SER A 210 -0.18 -0.74 9.01
C SER A 210 0.92 -0.31 8.05
N ILE A 211 0.57 0.58 7.12
CA ILE A 211 1.51 1.39 6.36
C ILE A 211 1.06 2.83 6.55
N VAL A 212 1.94 3.69 7.05
CA VAL A 212 1.68 5.10 7.31
C VAL A 212 2.74 5.94 6.62
N GLY A 213 2.33 6.59 5.53
CA GLY A 213 3.20 7.40 4.68
C GLY A 213 3.46 8.84 5.18
N PRO A 214 4.11 9.67 4.33
CA PRO A 214 4.02 9.61 2.87
C PRO A 214 5.08 8.71 2.19
N PHE A 215 4.63 7.62 1.56
CA PHE A 215 5.44 6.78 0.68
C PHE A 215 5.06 6.99 -0.79
N ARG A 216 6.04 6.98 -1.70
CA ARG A 216 5.79 7.01 -3.15
C ARG A 216 6.65 5.99 -3.87
N VAL A 217 6.06 5.18 -4.76
CA VAL A 217 6.78 4.28 -5.66
C VAL A 217 6.87 4.87 -7.06
N ILE A 218 8.06 4.90 -7.65
CA ILE A 218 8.32 5.44 -9.00
C ILE A 218 9.32 4.57 -9.79
N PRO A 219 9.25 4.54 -11.13
CA PRO A 219 10.30 3.94 -11.94
C PRO A 219 11.48 4.92 -12.05
N PRO A 220 12.69 4.43 -12.43
CA PRO A 220 13.87 5.28 -12.63
C PRO A 220 13.63 6.42 -13.63
N ALA A 221 12.78 6.21 -14.65
CA ALA A 221 12.45 7.22 -15.65
C ALA A 221 11.76 8.48 -15.08
N LEU A 222 11.16 8.39 -13.89
CA LEU A 222 10.55 9.52 -13.17
C LEU A 222 11.42 10.05 -12.03
N PHE A 223 12.70 9.66 -11.97
CA PHE A 223 13.66 10.12 -10.98
C PHE A 223 14.88 10.75 -11.66
N ASP A 224 15.30 11.91 -11.20
CA ASP A 224 16.42 12.64 -11.83
C ASP A 224 17.75 12.61 -11.07
N GLY A 225 17.86 11.64 -10.16
CA GLY A 225 18.99 11.54 -9.24
C GLY A 225 18.82 12.36 -7.97
N ARG A 226 17.80 13.22 -7.87
CA ARG A 226 17.53 14.00 -6.64
C ARG A 226 16.07 13.99 -6.24
N ARG A 227 15.16 14.13 -7.19
CA ARG A 227 13.73 14.32 -6.94
C ARG A 227 12.90 13.51 -7.92
N TYR A 228 11.69 13.21 -7.46
CA TYR A 228 10.61 12.78 -8.34
C TYR A 228 10.30 13.86 -9.38
N ARG A 229 10.21 13.46 -10.64
CA ARG A 229 9.74 14.29 -11.76
C ARG A 229 8.33 13.88 -12.13
N ARG A 230 7.41 14.80 -11.91
CA ARG A 230 6.04 14.67 -12.40
C ARG A 230 6.02 14.73 -13.92
N ASN A 231 5.37 13.76 -14.56
CA ASN A 231 5.20 13.73 -16.01
C ASN A 231 3.82 13.19 -16.38
N SER A 232 2.90 14.09 -16.74
CA SER A 232 1.53 13.76 -17.13
C SER A 232 1.43 13.04 -18.48
N GLY A 233 2.47 13.10 -19.31
CA GLY A 233 2.54 12.38 -20.59
C GLY A 233 3.25 11.03 -20.48
N TYR A 234 3.69 10.64 -19.28
CA TYR A 234 4.37 9.36 -19.09
C TYR A 234 3.38 8.22 -19.31
N LYS A 235 3.73 7.30 -20.21
CA LYS A 235 3.02 6.05 -20.36
C LYS A 235 3.72 4.99 -19.50
N PRO A 236 3.01 4.26 -18.64
CA PRO A 236 3.58 3.13 -17.93
C PRO A 236 4.38 2.22 -18.87
N THR A 237 5.62 1.93 -18.50
CA THR A 237 6.46 0.98 -19.23
C THR A 237 6.80 -0.17 -18.29
N GLY A 238 6.67 -1.40 -18.78
CA GLY A 238 6.96 -2.61 -18.01
C GLY A 238 5.72 -3.22 -17.36
N ASN A 239 5.96 -4.14 -16.43
CA ASN A 239 4.92 -4.91 -15.74
C ASN A 239 5.04 -4.73 -14.22
N LEU A 240 5.14 -3.48 -13.77
CA LEU A 240 5.31 -3.18 -12.34
C LEU A 240 3.98 -2.80 -11.70
N ILE A 241 3.76 -3.35 -10.50
CA ILE A 241 2.71 -2.94 -9.59
C ILE A 241 3.38 -2.11 -8.49
N GLY A 242 2.96 -0.87 -8.26
CA GLY A 242 3.55 -0.03 -7.21
C GLY A 242 3.40 -0.68 -5.84
N TRP A 243 2.17 -0.97 -5.46
CA TRP A 243 1.82 -1.58 -4.17
C TRP A 243 0.94 -2.81 -4.36
N ALA A 244 1.30 -3.93 -3.74
CA ALA A 244 0.43 -5.09 -3.65
C ALA A 244 0.11 -5.38 -2.19
N PHE A 245 -1.17 -5.33 -1.84
CA PHE A 245 -1.68 -5.61 -0.51
C PHE A 245 -2.44 -6.92 -0.54
N ASN A 246 -2.03 -7.83 0.32
CA ASN A 246 -2.57 -9.19 0.32
C ASN A 246 -2.85 -9.68 1.72
N GLY A 247 -3.73 -10.67 1.75
CA GLY A 247 -4.04 -11.45 2.95
C GLY A 247 -5.12 -10.80 3.80
N HIS A 248 -5.87 -11.67 4.47
CA HIS A 248 -6.97 -11.28 5.33
C HIS A 248 -6.42 -10.64 6.61
N GLY A 249 -7.30 -9.94 7.32
CA GLY A 249 -6.98 -9.27 8.57
C GLY A 249 -7.03 -7.75 8.41
N VAL A 250 -7.15 -7.08 9.56
CA VAL A 250 -7.34 -5.63 9.63
C VAL A 250 -6.04 -4.93 9.24
N LYS A 251 -6.09 -4.14 8.17
CA LYS A 251 -4.99 -3.26 7.76
C LYS A 251 -5.40 -1.80 7.80
N ARG A 252 -4.44 -0.94 8.14
CA ARG A 252 -4.53 0.50 7.90
C ARG A 252 -3.43 0.92 6.95
N ILE A 253 -3.79 1.21 5.71
CA ILE A 253 -2.86 1.70 4.69
C ILE A 253 -3.20 3.16 4.45
N GLN A 254 -2.24 4.05 4.72
CA GLN A 254 -2.43 5.49 4.65
C GLN A 254 -1.23 6.16 3.99
N GLY A 255 -1.48 7.14 3.13
CA GLY A 255 -0.41 8.02 2.63
C GLY A 255 0.50 7.36 1.60
N ILE A 256 -0.01 6.43 0.79
CA ILE A 256 0.79 5.81 -0.28
C ILE A 256 0.55 6.49 -1.63
N ALA A 257 1.56 6.47 -2.47
CA ALA A 257 1.49 6.96 -3.83
C ALA A 257 2.24 6.04 -4.79
N ALA A 258 1.81 6.03 -6.05
CA ALA A 258 2.57 5.42 -7.12
C ALA A 258 2.45 6.25 -8.40
N SER A 259 3.53 6.31 -9.17
CA SER A 259 3.50 6.98 -10.46
C SER A 259 4.20 6.20 -11.55
N GLY A 260 3.66 6.18 -12.76
CA GLY A 260 4.30 5.51 -13.90
C GLY A 260 4.28 3.98 -13.82
N MET A 261 3.37 3.40 -13.03
CA MET A 261 3.26 1.95 -12.84
C MET A 261 2.21 1.36 -13.79
N THR A 262 2.36 0.10 -14.18
CA THR A 262 1.29 -0.63 -14.90
C THR A 262 0.04 -0.67 -14.04
N ILE A 263 0.21 -0.93 -12.74
CA ILE A 263 -0.84 -0.82 -11.74
C ILE A 263 -0.28 -0.03 -10.55
N GLY A 264 -0.93 1.06 -10.14
CA GLY A 264 -0.52 1.87 -9.00
C GLY A 264 -0.57 1.07 -7.70
N ALA A 265 -1.72 0.49 -7.41
CA ALA A 265 -1.90 -0.44 -6.30
C ALA A 265 -2.91 -1.55 -6.63
N ILE A 266 -2.69 -2.75 -6.08
CA ILE A 266 -3.65 -3.84 -6.06
C ILE A 266 -3.87 -4.34 -4.63
N ALA A 267 -5.12 -4.63 -4.29
CA ALA A 267 -5.56 -5.06 -2.97
C ALA A 267 -6.37 -6.35 -3.08
N VAL A 268 -5.70 -7.49 -3.00
CA VAL A 268 -6.32 -8.81 -3.21
C VAL A 268 -6.76 -9.41 -1.88
N SER A 269 -8.06 -9.66 -1.74
CA SER A 269 -8.66 -10.27 -0.54
C SER A 269 -8.33 -9.50 0.75
N LEU A 270 -8.42 -8.17 0.68
CA LEU A 270 -8.34 -7.30 1.86
C LEU A 270 -9.71 -7.21 2.53
N TYR A 271 -9.78 -7.65 3.78
CA TYR A 271 -11.01 -7.64 4.57
C TYR A 271 -10.85 -6.72 5.78
N TRP A 272 -11.91 -6.02 6.17
CA TRP A 272 -11.94 -5.14 7.36
C TRP A 272 -10.78 -4.14 7.40
N SER A 273 -10.37 -3.66 6.22
CA SER A 273 -9.18 -2.84 6.04
C SER A 273 -9.54 -1.44 5.59
N SER A 274 -8.68 -0.48 5.92
CA SER A 274 -8.80 0.91 5.50
C SER A 274 -7.65 1.30 4.57
N LEU A 275 -7.99 1.92 3.46
CA LEU A 275 -7.07 2.53 2.51
C LEU A 275 -7.39 4.03 2.44
N SER A 276 -6.45 4.90 2.81
CA SER A 276 -6.69 6.34 2.79
C SER A 276 -5.50 7.19 2.33
N ASP A 277 -5.80 8.42 1.91
CA ASP A 277 -4.82 9.43 1.53
C ASP A 277 -3.86 8.93 0.43
N MET A 278 -4.45 8.37 -0.63
CA MET A 278 -3.68 7.71 -1.70
C MET A 278 -3.57 8.61 -2.94
N HIS A 279 -2.44 8.53 -3.64
CA HIS A 279 -2.21 9.31 -4.86
C HIS A 279 -1.59 8.46 -5.98
N PHE A 280 -2.34 8.23 -7.05
CA PHE A 280 -1.88 7.53 -8.23
C PHE A 280 -1.81 8.47 -9.44
N GLU A 281 -0.71 8.43 -10.18
CA GLU A 281 -0.52 9.33 -11.32
C GLU A 281 0.19 8.64 -12.49
N ALA A 282 -0.31 8.82 -13.71
CA ALA A 282 0.27 8.25 -14.91
C ALA A 282 0.44 6.71 -14.80
N CYS A 283 -0.57 6.04 -14.23
CA CYS A 283 -0.61 4.60 -14.11
C CYS A 283 -1.46 3.98 -15.24
N GLY A 284 -1.30 2.69 -15.50
CA GLY A 284 -2.27 1.96 -16.32
C GLY A 284 -3.58 1.90 -15.56
N ASP A 285 -3.60 1.11 -14.49
CA ASP A 285 -4.65 1.13 -13.48
C ASP A 285 -4.17 1.87 -12.23
N CYS A 286 -4.98 2.73 -11.62
CA CYS A 286 -4.60 3.38 -10.36
C CYS A 286 -4.74 2.43 -9.17
N LEU A 287 -5.95 1.95 -8.90
CA LEU A 287 -6.26 1.11 -7.74
C LEU A 287 -7.21 -0.02 -8.11
N ASN A 288 -6.73 -1.25 -8.02
CA ASN A 288 -7.52 -2.46 -8.21
C ASN A 288 -7.79 -3.14 -6.88
N VAL A 289 -9.06 -3.35 -6.54
CA VAL A 289 -9.47 -4.02 -5.30
C VAL A 289 -10.36 -5.22 -5.65
N PRO A 290 -9.75 -6.31 -6.15
CA PRO A 290 -10.47 -7.54 -6.41
C PRO A 290 -10.81 -8.22 -5.08
N ASN A 291 -12.10 -8.54 -4.89
CA ASN A 291 -12.61 -9.23 -3.72
C ASN A 291 -12.44 -8.43 -2.41
N ALA A 292 -13.00 -7.21 -2.37
CA ALA A 292 -13.14 -6.42 -1.15
C ALA A 292 -14.23 -6.99 -0.23
N ASN A 293 -14.04 -6.92 1.08
CA ASN A 293 -15.11 -7.18 2.04
C ASN A 293 -14.96 -6.25 3.25
N ALA A 294 -16.01 -5.48 3.56
CA ALA A 294 -16.03 -4.57 4.70
C ALA A 294 -14.82 -3.60 4.70
N MET A 295 -14.46 -3.09 3.52
CA MET A 295 -13.34 -2.17 3.35
C MET A 295 -13.79 -0.71 3.45
N ARG A 296 -12.87 0.15 3.88
CA ARG A 296 -13.01 1.60 3.77
C ARG A 296 -11.94 2.14 2.83
N ILE A 297 -12.35 2.78 1.74
CA ILE A 297 -11.47 3.50 0.82
C ILE A 297 -11.86 4.96 0.87
N SER A 298 -10.91 5.85 1.19
CA SER A 298 -11.21 7.29 1.26
C SER A 298 -10.04 8.19 0.87
N ASN A 299 -10.34 9.37 0.35
CA ASN A 299 -9.34 10.38 -0.01
C ASN A 299 -8.30 9.83 -1.01
N VAL A 300 -8.79 9.43 -2.19
CA VAL A 300 -7.95 8.84 -3.25
C VAL A 300 -7.92 9.79 -4.44
N VAL A 301 -6.72 10.19 -4.83
CA VAL A 301 -6.47 11.05 -6.00
C VAL A 301 -5.85 10.22 -7.12
N MET A 302 -6.42 10.34 -8.32
CA MET A 302 -6.03 9.57 -9.51
C MET A 302 -5.94 10.48 -10.73
N TRP A 303 -4.75 10.61 -11.32
CA TRP A 303 -4.50 11.54 -12.41
C TRP A 303 -3.80 10.90 -13.62
N TYR A 304 -4.17 11.30 -14.83
CA TYR A 304 -3.48 10.93 -16.08
C TYR A 304 -3.34 9.42 -16.32
N SER A 305 -4.29 8.61 -15.85
CA SER A 305 -4.21 7.15 -15.91
C SER A 305 -5.20 6.54 -16.90
N GLU A 306 -4.96 5.31 -17.34
CA GLU A 306 -5.91 4.63 -18.26
C GLU A 306 -7.19 4.23 -17.52
N ARG A 307 -7.06 3.67 -16.31
CA ARG A 307 -8.16 3.31 -15.42
C ARG A 307 -7.93 3.82 -14.01
N GLY A 308 -9.00 4.24 -13.35
CA GLY A 308 -8.99 4.79 -12.00
C GLY A 308 -9.16 3.70 -10.96
N LEU A 309 -10.33 3.67 -10.34
CA LEU A 309 -10.70 2.70 -9.31
C LEU A 309 -11.46 1.53 -9.92
N VAL A 310 -10.94 0.32 -9.72
CA VAL A 310 -11.65 -0.92 -9.96
C VAL A 310 -11.94 -1.57 -8.61
N ILE A 311 -13.20 -1.81 -8.28
CA ILE A 311 -13.59 -2.47 -7.03
C ILE A 311 -14.62 -3.58 -7.28
N ASP A 312 -14.29 -4.79 -6.83
CA ASP A 312 -15.20 -5.94 -6.79
C ASP A 312 -15.32 -6.36 -5.33
N GLY A 313 -16.48 -6.19 -4.69
CA GLY A 313 -16.61 -6.63 -3.30
C GLY A 313 -17.85 -6.16 -2.55
N ALA A 314 -17.96 -6.60 -1.30
CA ALA A 314 -19.15 -6.40 -0.47
C ALA A 314 -18.90 -5.47 0.73
N ALA A 315 -19.97 -4.90 1.25
CA ALA A 315 -20.06 -4.13 2.49
C ALA A 315 -19.04 -2.99 2.63
N SER A 316 -18.62 -2.38 1.52
CA SER A 316 -17.49 -1.45 1.51
C SER A 316 -17.92 0.00 1.39
N TYR A 317 -17.23 0.90 2.09
CA TYR A 317 -17.34 2.35 1.93
C TYR A 317 -16.26 2.84 0.98
N VAL A 318 -16.64 3.61 -0.04
CA VAL A 318 -15.76 4.23 -1.02
C VAL A 318 -16.11 5.71 -1.12
N GLY A 319 -15.30 6.59 -0.53
CA GLY A 319 -15.62 8.01 -0.52
C GLY A 319 -14.47 8.94 -0.85
N GLN A 320 -14.78 10.21 -1.11
CA GLN A 320 -13.79 11.26 -1.32
C GLN A 320 -12.78 10.87 -2.42
N ILE A 321 -13.29 10.36 -3.53
CA ILE A 321 -12.48 9.94 -4.67
C ILE A 321 -12.38 11.12 -5.64
N HIS A 322 -11.17 11.45 -6.09
CA HIS A 322 -10.93 12.44 -7.12
C HIS A 322 -10.18 11.78 -8.27
N ALA A 323 -10.87 11.53 -9.38
CA ALA A 323 -10.23 11.11 -10.63
C ALA A 323 -10.29 12.24 -11.65
N GLN A 324 -9.15 12.62 -12.22
CA GLN A 324 -9.07 13.64 -13.27
C GLN A 324 -8.20 13.17 -14.43
N GLN A 325 -8.69 13.36 -15.66
CA GLN A 325 -8.03 12.92 -16.88
C GLN A 325 -7.69 11.42 -16.84
N VAL A 326 -8.65 10.63 -16.36
CA VAL A 326 -8.56 9.18 -16.32
C VAL A 326 -9.46 8.59 -17.41
N GLY A 327 -8.95 7.59 -18.12
CA GLY A 327 -9.64 6.97 -19.24
C GLY A 327 -10.98 6.33 -18.86
N GLN A 328 -10.99 5.57 -17.77
CA GLN A 328 -12.18 4.98 -17.13
C GLN A 328 -12.04 5.10 -15.60
N GLU A 329 -12.85 5.94 -14.97
CA GLU A 329 -12.62 6.48 -13.62
C GLU A 329 -13.04 5.51 -12.53
N LEU A 330 -14.21 4.88 -12.68
CA LEU A 330 -14.74 3.92 -11.73
C LEU A 330 -15.33 2.70 -12.45
N VAL A 331 -14.89 1.51 -12.06
CA VAL A 331 -15.45 0.24 -12.51
C VAL A 331 -15.84 -0.59 -11.28
N VAL A 332 -17.11 -0.96 -11.21
CA VAL A 332 -17.67 -1.81 -10.17
C VAL A 332 -18.30 -3.03 -10.84
N PRO A 333 -17.54 -4.12 -11.08
CA PRO A 333 -18.09 -5.32 -11.70
C PRO A 333 -19.17 -5.99 -10.82
N PHE A 334 -18.94 -5.97 -9.51
CA PHE A 334 -19.82 -6.51 -8.50
C PHE A 334 -19.70 -5.67 -7.23
N ALA A 335 -20.84 -5.35 -6.64
CA ALA A 335 -20.92 -4.70 -5.35
C ALA A 335 -22.16 -5.19 -4.62
N GLU A 336 -22.01 -5.47 -3.33
CA GLU A 336 -23.11 -5.83 -2.45
C GLU A 336 -23.05 -4.94 -1.21
N CYS A 337 -24.10 -4.17 -0.93
CA CYS A 337 -24.16 -3.30 0.25
C CYS A 337 -23.01 -2.29 0.34
N CYS A 338 -22.57 -1.74 -0.79
CA CYS A 338 -21.49 -0.74 -0.84
C CYS A 338 -22.04 0.69 -0.87
N ASP A 339 -21.31 1.61 -0.25
CA ASP A 339 -21.62 3.04 -0.24
C ASP A 339 -20.53 3.82 -0.99
N PHE A 340 -20.93 4.60 -1.98
CA PHE A 340 -20.07 5.55 -2.69
C PHE A 340 -20.44 6.98 -2.30
N GLU A 341 -19.50 7.80 -1.84
CA GLU A 341 -19.81 9.14 -1.31
C GLU A 341 -18.78 10.22 -1.71
N ASP A 342 -19.24 11.40 -2.11
CA ASP A 342 -18.37 12.55 -2.41
C ASP A 342 -17.26 12.25 -3.43
N CYS A 343 -17.62 11.55 -4.52
CA CYS A 343 -16.70 11.23 -5.61
C CYS A 343 -16.78 12.29 -6.72
N TYR A 344 -15.63 12.68 -7.25
CA TYR A 344 -15.47 13.52 -8.43
C TYR A 344 -14.71 12.77 -9.52
N PHE A 345 -15.35 12.57 -10.65
CA PHE A 345 -14.81 11.89 -11.82
C PHE A 345 -14.85 12.86 -13.00
N GLU A 346 -13.69 13.27 -13.53
CA GLU A 346 -13.62 14.15 -14.69
C GLU A 346 -12.64 13.60 -15.72
N ASP A 347 -13.10 13.47 -16.96
CA ASP A 347 -12.24 13.21 -18.11
C ASP A 347 -12.23 14.43 -19.02
N ALA A 348 -11.23 15.27 -18.80
CA ALA A 348 -10.95 16.45 -19.61
C ALA A 348 -9.96 16.18 -20.76
N SER A 349 -9.58 14.92 -21.01
CA SER A 349 -8.64 14.61 -22.08
C SER A 349 -9.30 14.77 -23.45
N LYS A 350 -8.58 15.37 -24.39
CA LYS A 350 -8.96 15.44 -25.80
C LYS A 350 -8.56 14.18 -26.58
N GLU A 351 -7.63 13.40 -26.04
CA GLU A 351 -7.13 12.19 -26.68
C GLU A 351 -8.12 11.04 -26.54
N PRO A 352 -8.32 10.20 -27.58
CA PRO A 352 -9.07 8.96 -27.44
C PRO A 352 -8.48 8.08 -26.33
N SER A 353 -9.33 7.41 -25.55
CA SER A 353 -8.88 6.33 -24.66
C SER A 353 -9.89 5.18 -24.67
N PRO A 354 -9.49 3.97 -24.22
CA PRO A 354 -10.32 2.76 -24.31
C PRO A 354 -11.62 2.84 -23.49
N GLY A 355 -11.74 3.75 -22.53
CA GLY A 355 -12.93 3.92 -21.71
C GLY A 355 -14.08 4.59 -22.47
N THR A 356 -15.15 3.83 -22.74
CA THR A 356 -16.40 4.37 -23.31
C THR A 356 -17.29 5.06 -22.28
N HIS A 357 -17.07 4.79 -20.99
CA HIS A 357 -17.84 5.32 -19.88
C HIS A 357 -16.93 5.76 -18.74
N ALA A 358 -17.30 6.82 -18.02
CA ALA A 358 -16.55 7.26 -16.85
C ALA A 358 -16.80 6.35 -15.63
N VAL A 359 -18.07 5.99 -15.41
CA VAL A 359 -18.51 5.07 -14.37
C VAL A 359 -19.18 3.86 -15.02
N THR A 360 -18.69 2.67 -14.68
CA THR A 360 -19.26 1.38 -15.11
C THR A 360 -19.70 0.59 -13.89
N LEU A 361 -21.01 0.36 -13.75
CA LEU A 361 -21.58 -0.47 -12.67
C LEU A 361 -22.17 -1.74 -13.28
N GLY A 362 -21.78 -2.88 -12.72
CA GLY A 362 -22.19 -4.21 -13.17
C GLY A 362 -21.46 -4.71 -14.41
N LEU A 363 -21.69 -5.97 -14.74
CA LEU A 363 -21.13 -6.68 -15.89
C LEU A 363 -22.15 -6.76 -17.03
N GLU A 364 -21.75 -7.33 -18.17
CA GLU A 364 -22.68 -7.63 -19.25
C GLU A 364 -23.88 -8.47 -18.75
N PRO A 365 -25.09 -8.25 -19.29
CA PRO A 365 -26.27 -9.04 -18.96
C PRO A 365 -25.97 -10.55 -19.02
N ASN A 366 -26.47 -11.29 -18.03
CA ASN A 366 -26.29 -12.75 -17.84
C ASN A 366 -24.97 -13.23 -17.21
N ALA A 367 -24.09 -12.33 -16.76
CA ALA A 367 -22.86 -12.72 -16.03
C ALA A 367 -23.10 -13.24 -14.59
N GLY A 368 -24.36 -13.38 -14.14
CA GLY A 368 -24.74 -13.87 -12.81
C GLY A 368 -24.45 -12.93 -11.64
N LYS A 369 -23.47 -12.03 -11.78
CA LYS A 369 -23.11 -11.01 -10.78
C LYS A 369 -23.94 -9.74 -10.95
N ARG A 370 -24.40 -9.20 -9.83
CA ARG A 370 -25.28 -8.02 -9.78
C ARG A 370 -24.71 -6.98 -8.83
N ILE A 371 -25.05 -5.72 -9.09
CA ILE A 371 -24.93 -4.65 -8.09
C ILE A 371 -26.13 -4.77 -7.17
N ILE A 372 -25.93 -5.05 -5.89
CA ILE A 372 -26.99 -5.33 -4.92
C ILE A 372 -26.93 -4.31 -3.78
N ALA A 373 -28.07 -3.70 -3.44
CA ALA A 373 -28.24 -2.83 -2.28
C ALA A 373 -27.14 -1.75 -2.11
N THR A 374 -26.65 -1.23 -3.23
CA THR A 374 -25.51 -0.28 -3.27
C THR A 374 -26.05 1.15 -3.34
N GLN A 375 -25.38 2.11 -2.69
CA GLN A 375 -25.76 3.52 -2.73
C GLN A 375 -24.64 4.37 -3.31
N MET A 376 -24.99 5.37 -4.11
CA MET A 376 -24.09 6.44 -4.54
C MET A 376 -24.65 7.79 -4.09
N ARG A 377 -23.84 8.58 -3.38
CA ARG A 377 -24.17 9.86 -2.77
C ARG A 377 -23.21 10.93 -3.24
N SER A 378 -23.73 12.08 -3.69
CA SER A 378 -22.91 13.24 -4.08
C SER A 378 -21.84 12.97 -5.16
N VAL A 379 -22.07 11.97 -6.03
CA VAL A 379 -21.11 11.61 -7.09
C VAL A 379 -21.23 12.57 -8.27
N ARG A 380 -20.13 13.18 -8.68
CA ARG A 380 -20.04 14.12 -9.80
C ARG A 380 -19.25 13.49 -10.93
N VAL A 381 -19.81 13.49 -12.14
CA VAL A 381 -19.18 12.88 -13.32
C VAL A 381 -19.14 13.86 -14.49
N GLY A 382 -17.96 14.15 -15.01
CA GLY A 382 -17.74 14.98 -16.19
C GLY A 382 -17.11 14.20 -17.32
N ALA A 383 -17.91 13.65 -18.24
CA ALA A 383 -17.42 12.99 -19.45
C ALA A 383 -17.27 14.02 -20.58
N ARG A 384 -16.14 14.72 -20.64
CA ARG A 384 -15.90 15.77 -21.66
C ARG A 384 -15.24 15.25 -22.92
N ARG A 385 -14.68 14.05 -22.90
CA ARG A 385 -14.05 13.42 -24.08
C ARG A 385 -15.11 13.07 -25.14
N PRO A 386 -14.88 13.38 -26.43
CA PRO A 386 -15.78 12.99 -27.52
C PRO A 386 -16.09 11.48 -27.50
N GLY A 387 -17.37 11.13 -27.53
CA GLY A 387 -17.84 9.73 -27.54
C GLY A 387 -17.84 9.02 -26.19
N LYS A 388 -17.27 9.62 -25.13
CA LYS A 388 -17.34 9.08 -23.77
C LYS A 388 -18.68 9.47 -23.12
N ARG A 389 -19.30 8.51 -22.44
CA ARG A 389 -20.52 8.72 -21.65
C ARG A 389 -20.19 8.74 -20.16
N SER A 390 -21.06 9.28 -19.33
CA SER A 390 -20.77 9.37 -17.89
C SER A 390 -21.02 8.07 -17.16
N PHE A 391 -22.17 7.43 -17.38
CA PHE A 391 -22.54 6.19 -16.70
C PHE A 391 -22.93 5.09 -17.69
N VAL A 392 -22.59 3.85 -17.33
CA VAL A 392 -23.29 2.65 -17.75
C VAL A 392 -23.61 1.83 -16.51
N ILE A 393 -24.89 1.48 -16.35
CA ILE A 393 -25.38 0.65 -15.26
C ILE A 393 -25.98 -0.60 -15.87
N ARG A 394 -25.47 -1.74 -15.43
CA ARG A 394 -25.86 -3.07 -15.89
C ARG A 394 -26.21 -3.91 -14.67
N THR A 395 -27.25 -4.75 -14.80
CA THR A 395 -27.60 -5.77 -13.80
C THR A 395 -27.59 -5.29 -12.34
N ALA A 396 -28.31 -4.20 -12.05
CA ALA A 396 -28.42 -3.66 -10.69
C ALA A 396 -29.78 -3.95 -10.05
N THR A 397 -29.77 -4.28 -8.76
CA THR A 397 -30.95 -4.51 -7.91
C THR A 397 -30.77 -3.72 -6.61
N GLY A 398 -31.66 -2.78 -6.31
CA GLY A 398 -31.54 -1.94 -5.11
C GLY A 398 -30.40 -0.92 -5.15
N LEU A 399 -29.97 -0.49 -6.34
CA LEU A 399 -29.05 0.64 -6.50
C LEU A 399 -29.77 1.96 -6.24
N THR A 400 -29.22 2.80 -5.35
CA THR A 400 -29.73 4.15 -5.07
C THR A 400 -28.73 5.21 -5.54
N LEU A 401 -29.19 6.20 -6.31
CA LEU A 401 -28.40 7.36 -6.71
C LEU A 401 -28.99 8.62 -6.06
N ASN A 402 -28.28 9.22 -5.10
CA ASN A 402 -28.72 10.40 -4.37
C ASN A 402 -27.73 11.56 -4.56
N GLY A 403 -28.20 12.72 -5.02
CA GLY A 403 -27.34 13.89 -5.22
C GLY A 403 -26.24 13.71 -6.28
N CYS A 404 -26.34 12.68 -7.13
CA CYS A 404 -25.39 12.45 -8.22
C CYS A 404 -25.62 13.47 -9.36
N ARG A 405 -24.54 14.00 -9.93
CA ARG A 405 -24.57 15.01 -11.00
C ARG A 405 -23.70 14.56 -12.17
N GLU A 406 -24.14 14.92 -13.37
CA GLU A 406 -23.41 14.72 -14.61
C GLU A 406 -23.14 16.08 -15.27
N TYR A 407 -21.97 16.23 -15.88
CA TYR A 407 -21.57 17.39 -16.67
C TYR A 407 -21.14 16.94 -18.07
N SER A 408 -21.90 17.32 -19.10
CA SER A 408 -21.54 17.06 -20.50
C SER A 408 -21.02 18.33 -21.17
N GLY A 409 -20.06 18.18 -22.09
CA GLY A 409 -19.40 19.31 -22.76
C GLY A 409 -20.34 20.07 -23.68
N GLY A 410 -20.71 21.29 -23.31
CA GLY A 410 -21.46 22.22 -24.18
C GLY A 410 -22.41 23.18 -23.47
N VAL A 411 -22.71 22.96 -22.19
CA VAL A 411 -23.64 23.78 -21.39
C VAL A 411 -22.98 24.09 -20.04
N ASP A 412 -23.33 25.23 -19.43
CA ASP A 412 -22.87 25.64 -18.11
C ASP A 412 -22.84 24.46 -17.12
N ALA A 413 -21.78 24.40 -16.31
CA ALA A 413 -21.35 23.26 -15.51
C ALA A 413 -22.30 22.84 -14.37
N ASP A 414 -23.62 22.95 -14.53
CA ASP A 414 -24.64 22.59 -13.55
C ASP A 414 -25.98 22.09 -14.15
N GLN A 415 -26.04 21.73 -15.44
CA GLN A 415 -27.25 21.10 -16.00
C GLN A 415 -27.28 19.57 -15.82
N VAL A 416 -28.37 19.06 -15.25
CA VAL A 416 -28.67 17.63 -15.06
C VAL A 416 -28.84 16.93 -16.41
N SER A 417 -27.92 16.05 -16.80
CA SER A 417 -27.93 15.34 -18.09
C SER A 417 -28.33 13.85 -18.01
N ASN A 418 -28.50 13.25 -19.19
CA ASN A 418 -29.22 12.00 -19.47
C ASN A 418 -28.36 10.75 -19.24
N GLY A 419 -28.61 10.01 -18.15
CA GLY A 419 -28.06 8.68 -18.00
C GLY A 419 -28.82 7.63 -18.83
N ILE A 420 -28.15 6.54 -19.20
CA ILE A 420 -28.78 5.38 -19.84
C ILE A 420 -28.87 4.26 -18.81
N LEU A 421 -30.09 3.75 -18.58
CA LEU A 421 -30.35 2.59 -17.72
C LEU A 421 -30.65 1.38 -18.62
N ILE A 422 -29.87 0.30 -18.51
CA ILE A 422 -30.08 -0.94 -19.29
C ILE A 422 -30.35 -2.10 -18.32
N GLY A 423 -31.50 -2.77 -18.48
CA GLY A 423 -31.78 -4.06 -17.82
C GLY A 423 -31.93 -4.03 -16.29
N THR A 424 -32.42 -2.93 -15.72
CA THR A 424 -32.67 -2.79 -14.27
C THR A 424 -34.10 -3.23 -13.89
N ASP A 425 -34.19 -4.19 -12.95
CA ASP A 425 -35.46 -4.59 -12.34
C ASP A 425 -35.76 -3.66 -11.15
N PHE A 426 -36.59 -2.63 -11.40
CA PHE A 426 -37.03 -1.69 -10.37
C PHE A 426 -38.39 -2.11 -9.82
N ALA A 427 -38.43 -3.11 -8.94
CA ALA A 427 -39.67 -3.40 -8.24
C ALA A 427 -40.09 -2.27 -7.28
N HIS A 428 -39.13 -1.46 -6.76
CA HIS A 428 -39.38 -0.52 -5.66
C HIS A 428 -38.61 0.82 -5.69
N ALA A 429 -38.07 1.28 -6.83
CA ALA A 429 -37.43 2.60 -6.84
C ALA A 429 -38.48 3.72 -6.73
N PRO A 430 -38.31 4.69 -5.81
CA PRO A 430 -39.13 5.90 -5.81
C PRO A 430 -38.96 6.63 -7.15
N ALA A 431 -40.04 7.22 -7.66
CA ALA A 431 -40.01 8.00 -8.90
C ALA A 431 -38.87 9.02 -8.84
N LEU A 432 -37.91 8.92 -9.76
CA LEU A 432 -36.88 9.94 -9.90
C LEU A 432 -37.57 11.24 -10.31
N PRO A 433 -37.30 12.39 -9.65
CA PRO A 433 -37.90 13.65 -10.04
C PRO A 433 -37.37 14.06 -11.42
N GLY A 434 -38.21 13.92 -12.44
CA GLY A 434 -37.91 14.28 -13.83
C GLY A 434 -37.43 13.08 -14.67
N ASP A 435 -38.29 12.61 -15.57
CA ASP A 435 -37.96 11.58 -16.57
C ASP A 435 -36.78 12.02 -17.44
N ARG A 436 -35.56 11.56 -17.12
CA ARG A 436 -34.33 11.84 -17.90
C ARG A 436 -33.40 10.65 -18.09
N PHE A 437 -33.85 9.45 -17.73
CA PHE A 437 -33.14 8.23 -18.10
C PHE A 437 -33.86 7.54 -19.25
N THR A 438 -33.16 7.34 -20.37
CA THR A 438 -33.67 6.47 -21.42
C THR A 438 -33.48 5.02 -20.94
N ARG A 439 -34.60 4.34 -20.67
CA ARG A 439 -34.60 2.88 -20.53
C ARG A 439 -34.41 2.29 -21.93
N LEU A 440 -33.35 1.49 -22.10
CA LEU A 440 -33.14 0.66 -23.30
C LEU A 440 -33.50 -0.78 -23.01
#